data_AF-A0A1I4QNC4-F1
#
_entry.id   AF-A0A1I4QNC4-F1
#
_cell.length_a   1.000
_cell.length_b   1.000
_cell.length_c   1.000
_cell.angle_alpha   90.00
_cell.angle_beta   90.00
_cell.angle_gamma   90.00
#
_symmetry.space_group_name_H-M   'P 1'
#
loop_
_entity.id
_entity.type
_entity.pdbx_description
1 polymer ?
#
loop_
_entity_poly.entity_id
_entity_poly.type
_entity_poly.pdbx_seq_one_letter_code
_entity_poly.pdbx_strand_id
1 'polypeptide(L)'
;MSDQRKGGANDDDDVIRVGDVKPGEPAQIYLTPYGVVVNQVGGATWHAAHGSTMTLHADNSVEIRNPTVRRIEIDDALLIVDYRMMRTPDTTSHVMEFEGGGVFAYLQDGQGKVIEMALRGGAYMKADWSGNLRIFGCAPDTDAEAAHA
;
A
#
# COMPACT_ATOMS: atom_id res chain seq x y z
N MET A 1 -24.94 -45.45 1.96
CA MET A 1 -24.43 -44.71 3.12
C MET A 1 -23.67 -43.51 2.60
N SER A 2 -24.34 -42.37 2.61
CA SER A 2 -23.78 -41.05 2.32
C SER A 2 -23.03 -40.56 3.56
N ASP A 3 -21.74 -40.26 3.44
CA ASP A 3 -21.03 -39.45 4.44
C ASP A 3 -20.64 -38.12 3.78
N GLN A 4 -21.59 -37.17 3.86
CA GLN A 4 -21.33 -35.75 3.67
C GLN A 4 -20.62 -35.25 4.92
N ARG A 5 -19.32 -34.98 4.84
CA ARG A 5 -18.68 -34.08 5.79
C ARG A 5 -18.69 -32.67 5.24
N LYS A 6 -19.74 -31.94 5.65
CA LYS A 6 -19.74 -30.49 5.76
C LYS A 6 -18.62 -30.08 6.71
N GLY A 7 -17.65 -29.32 6.22
CA GLY A 7 -16.78 -28.44 7.00
C GLY A 7 -16.79 -27.11 6.27
N GLY A 8 -17.35 -26.08 6.92
CA GLY A 8 -17.61 -24.77 6.31
C GLY A 8 -16.34 -24.11 5.79
N ALA A 9 -16.44 -23.53 4.59
CA ALA A 9 -15.52 -22.49 4.17
C ALA A 9 -15.72 -21.33 5.14
N ASN A 10 -14.76 -21.13 6.04
CA ASN A 10 -14.63 -19.85 6.73
C ASN A 10 -14.02 -18.89 5.71
N ASP A 11 -14.74 -17.83 5.34
CA ASP A 11 -14.24 -16.73 4.50
C ASP A 11 -13.01 -16.02 5.13
N ASP A 12 -12.62 -16.37 6.36
CA ASP A 12 -11.41 -15.88 7.03
C ASP A 12 -10.10 -16.50 6.50
N ASP A 13 -10.15 -17.62 5.77
CA ASP A 13 -8.94 -18.33 5.28
C ASP A 13 -8.24 -17.63 4.10
N ASP A 14 -8.91 -16.67 3.45
CA ASP A 14 -8.35 -15.92 2.30
C ASP A 14 -7.66 -14.60 2.71
N VAL A 15 -7.59 -14.29 4.01
CA VAL A 15 -6.95 -13.07 4.52
C VAL A 15 -5.44 -13.29 4.71
N ILE A 16 -4.63 -12.70 3.83
CA ILE A 16 -3.17 -12.67 4.00
C ILE A 16 -2.84 -11.71 5.15
N ARG A 17 -2.45 -12.26 6.31
CA ARG A 17 -2.02 -11.48 7.47
C ARG A 17 -0.56 -11.08 7.34
N VAL A 18 -0.33 -9.87 6.87
CA VAL A 18 1.03 -9.35 6.65
C VAL A 18 1.85 -9.37 7.93
N GLY A 19 3.06 -9.92 7.86
CA GLY A 19 4.00 -9.98 8.98
C GLY A 19 3.76 -11.10 9.99
N ASP A 20 2.85 -12.05 9.70
CA ASP A 20 2.60 -13.22 10.56
C ASP A 20 3.66 -14.33 10.47
N VAL A 21 4.74 -14.11 9.70
CA VAL A 21 5.88 -15.00 9.59
C VAL A 21 6.85 -14.75 10.74
N LYS A 22 7.21 -15.80 11.49
CA LYS A 22 8.10 -15.66 12.66
C LYS A 22 9.58 -15.60 12.26
N PRO A 23 10.44 -14.99 13.09
CA PRO A 23 11.89 -15.04 12.89
C PRO A 23 12.40 -16.48 12.72
N GLY A 24 13.06 -16.75 11.60
CA GLY A 24 13.61 -18.07 11.26
C GLY A 24 12.68 -18.96 10.43
N GLU A 25 11.42 -18.57 10.22
CA GLU A 25 10.53 -19.24 9.27
C GLU A 25 10.81 -18.78 7.84
N PRO A 26 10.68 -19.67 6.83
CA PRO A 26 10.76 -19.27 5.44
C PRO A 26 9.60 -18.34 5.07
N ALA A 27 9.81 -17.49 4.07
CA ALA A 27 8.75 -16.65 3.52
C ALA A 27 7.58 -17.50 3.00
N GLN A 28 6.36 -17.01 3.20
CA GLN A 28 5.15 -17.62 2.67
C GLN A 28 4.79 -16.95 1.34
N ILE A 29 4.47 -17.77 0.34
CA ILE A 29 4.17 -17.29 -1.02
C ILE A 29 2.72 -17.60 -1.35
N TYR A 30 1.97 -16.58 -1.76
CA TYR A 30 0.57 -16.67 -2.14
C TYR A 30 0.40 -16.30 -3.61
N LEU A 31 -0.34 -17.11 -4.36
CA LEU A 31 -0.77 -16.79 -5.71
C LEU A 31 -2.18 -16.20 -5.64
N THR A 32 -2.34 -14.98 -6.18
CA THR A 32 -3.63 -14.28 -6.21
C THR A 32 -4.01 -13.96 -7.66
N PRO A 33 -5.27 -13.63 -7.96
CA PRO A 33 -5.66 -13.12 -9.27
C PRO A 33 -4.89 -11.86 -9.71
N TYR A 34 -4.28 -11.14 -8.77
CA TYR A 34 -3.65 -9.84 -8.98
C TYR A 34 -2.11 -9.92 -9.03
N GLY A 35 -1.53 -11.07 -8.70
CA GLY A 35 -0.09 -11.25 -8.65
C GLY A 35 0.36 -12.23 -7.56
N VAL A 36 1.64 -12.15 -7.23
CA VAL A 36 2.28 -12.99 -6.21
C VAL A 36 2.50 -12.17 -4.95
N VAL A 37 2.12 -12.69 -3.78
CA VAL A 37 2.42 -12.08 -2.48
C VAL A 37 3.50 -12.88 -1.80
N VAL A 38 4.54 -12.21 -1.34
CA VAL A 38 5.62 -12.80 -0.53
C VAL A 38 5.51 -12.18 0.86
N ASN A 39 5.03 -12.97 1.82
CA ASN A 39 4.92 -12.58 3.22
C ASN A 39 6.15 -13.06 3.99
N GLN A 40 6.74 -12.18 4.79
CA GLN A 40 7.98 -12.41 5.51
C GLN A 40 7.99 -11.63 6.83
N VAL A 41 8.99 -11.89 7.68
CA VAL A 41 9.07 -11.33 9.04
C VAL A 41 8.99 -9.80 9.07
N GLY A 42 9.53 -9.13 8.03
CA GLY A 42 9.56 -7.68 7.93
C GLY A 42 8.35 -7.03 7.26
N GLY A 43 7.36 -7.83 6.82
CA GLY A 43 6.21 -7.34 6.05
C GLY A 43 5.89 -8.22 4.85
N ALA A 44 5.13 -7.69 3.90
CA ALA A 44 4.72 -8.41 2.70
C ALA A 44 4.99 -7.59 1.43
N THR A 45 5.45 -8.26 0.38
CA THR A 45 5.61 -7.67 -0.95
C THR A 45 4.64 -8.29 -1.92
N TRP A 46 3.80 -7.46 -2.53
CA TRP A 46 2.98 -7.79 -3.69
C TRP A 46 3.76 -7.53 -4.97
N HIS A 47 3.81 -8.53 -5.85
CA HIS A 47 4.35 -8.46 -7.19
C HIS A 47 3.20 -8.58 -8.19
N ALA A 48 2.78 -7.44 -8.76
CA ALA A 48 1.69 -7.41 -9.72
C ALA A 48 2.14 -7.94 -11.10
N ALA A 49 1.22 -8.52 -11.86
CA ALA A 49 1.51 -9.07 -13.20
C ALA A 49 2.04 -8.02 -14.19
N HIS A 50 1.70 -6.73 -13.99
CA HIS A 50 2.21 -5.61 -14.79
C HIS A 50 3.57 -5.08 -14.34
N GLY A 51 4.26 -5.76 -13.41
CA GLY A 51 5.63 -5.45 -13.00
C GLY A 51 5.76 -4.40 -11.89
N SER A 52 4.66 -3.88 -11.34
CA SER A 52 4.73 -3.05 -10.14
C SER A 52 4.95 -3.91 -8.90
N THR A 53 5.62 -3.34 -7.91
CA THR A 53 5.78 -3.98 -6.59
C THR A 53 5.28 -3.06 -5.51
N MET A 54 4.56 -3.59 -4.53
CA MET A 54 4.16 -2.88 -3.31
C MET A 54 4.64 -3.66 -2.10
N THR A 55 5.44 -3.03 -1.25
CA THR A 55 5.86 -3.59 0.03
C THR A 55 5.13 -2.87 1.15
N LEU A 56 4.40 -3.63 1.97
CA LEU A 56 3.91 -3.17 3.28
C LEU A 56 4.87 -3.69 4.34
N HIS A 57 5.53 -2.79 5.05
CA HIS A 57 6.46 -3.11 6.12
C HIS A 57 5.73 -3.30 7.46
N ALA A 58 6.39 -3.96 8.40
CA ALA A 58 5.86 -4.21 9.74
C ALA A 58 5.60 -2.93 10.56
N ASP A 59 6.21 -1.80 10.19
CA ASP A 59 5.95 -0.48 10.79
C ASP A 59 4.80 0.29 10.09
N ASN A 60 4.04 -0.40 9.24
CA ASN A 60 2.98 0.13 8.39
C ASN A 60 3.46 1.16 7.34
N SER A 61 4.77 1.30 7.12
CA SER A 61 5.24 2.02 5.95
C SER A 61 4.99 1.22 4.68
N VAL A 62 4.75 1.93 3.59
CA VAL A 62 4.48 1.35 2.28
C VAL A 62 5.48 1.90 1.29
N GLU A 63 6.10 1.02 0.51
CA GLU A 63 6.95 1.38 -0.62
C GLU A 63 6.38 0.77 -1.91
N ILE A 64 6.34 1.55 -2.98
CA ILE A 64 5.80 1.10 -4.27
C ILE A 64 6.77 1.45 -5.39
N ARG A 65 7.07 0.48 -6.25
CA ARG A 65 7.95 0.67 -7.41
C ARG A 65 7.22 0.37 -8.71
N ASN A 66 7.58 1.12 -9.73
CA ASN A 66 6.99 1.09 -11.07
C ASN A 66 5.46 1.15 -11.05
N PRO A 67 4.81 2.02 -10.24
CA PRO A 67 3.35 2.04 -10.17
C PRO A 67 2.73 2.50 -11.48
N THR A 68 1.52 2.02 -11.76
CA THR A 68 0.67 2.61 -12.81
C THR A 68 -0.17 3.71 -12.19
N VAL A 69 0.27 4.96 -12.34
CA VAL A 69 -0.40 6.13 -11.76
C VAL A 69 -0.95 7.01 -12.88
N ARG A 70 -2.25 7.24 -12.84
CA ARG A 70 -2.97 8.16 -13.73
C ARG A 70 -3.23 9.51 -13.04
N ARG A 71 -3.61 9.47 -11.77
CA ARG A 71 -3.94 10.66 -10.97
C ARG A 71 -3.59 10.41 -9.52
N ILE A 72 -3.03 11.42 -8.87
CA ILE A 72 -2.88 11.48 -7.43
C ILE A 72 -3.80 12.60 -6.93
N GLU A 73 -4.69 12.25 -6.03
CA GLU A 73 -5.56 13.19 -5.30
C GLU A 73 -5.18 13.16 -3.83
N ILE A 74 -5.05 14.35 -3.23
CA ILE A 74 -4.94 14.48 -1.79
C ILE A 74 -6.36 14.68 -1.27
N ASP A 75 -6.78 13.81 -0.33
CA ASP A 75 -8.12 13.81 0.24
C ASP A 75 -8.49 15.16 0.87
N ASP A 76 -7.63 15.64 1.76
CA ASP A 76 -7.72 16.96 2.37
C ASP A 76 -6.35 17.64 2.33
N ALA A 77 -6.23 18.63 1.45
CA ALA A 77 -4.99 19.38 1.28
C ALA A 77 -4.74 20.38 2.43
N LEU A 78 -5.74 20.70 3.25
CA LEU A 78 -5.57 21.59 4.41
C LEU A 78 -4.69 20.94 5.49
N LEU A 79 -4.59 19.61 5.48
CA LEU A 79 -3.75 18.87 6.41
C LEU A 79 -2.26 18.88 6.04
N ILE A 80 -1.87 19.42 4.88
CA ILE A 80 -0.46 19.47 4.48
C ILE A 80 0.26 20.57 5.29
N VAL A 81 1.21 20.17 6.13
CA VAL A 81 2.02 21.08 6.97
C VAL A 81 3.36 21.44 6.34
N ASP A 82 3.88 20.58 5.47
CA ASP A 82 5.08 20.84 4.68
C ASP A 82 4.94 20.20 3.29
N TYR A 83 5.45 20.90 2.28
CA TYR A 83 5.54 20.39 0.92
C TYR A 83 6.88 20.78 0.31
N ARG A 84 7.65 19.76 -0.06
CA ARG A 84 8.97 19.90 -0.66
C ARG A 84 8.99 19.24 -2.02
N MET A 85 9.56 19.95 -2.98
CA MET A 85 9.79 19.47 -4.32
C MET A 85 11.27 19.63 -4.65
N MET A 86 11.93 18.54 -5.04
CA MET A 86 13.33 18.55 -5.47
C MET A 86 13.43 18.04 -6.90
N ARG A 87 14.18 18.76 -7.73
CA ARG A 87 14.33 18.44 -9.14
C ARG A 87 15.79 18.15 -9.45
N THR A 88 16.03 17.04 -10.13
CA THR A 88 17.28 16.73 -10.83
C THR A 88 17.02 16.82 -12.33
N PRO A 89 18.04 16.70 -13.21
CA PRO A 89 17.81 16.71 -14.66
C PRO A 89 16.80 15.65 -15.13
N ASP A 90 16.79 14.49 -14.48
CA ASP A 90 16.03 13.32 -14.95
C ASP A 90 14.85 12.95 -14.05
N THR A 91 14.72 13.58 -12.88
CA THR A 91 13.66 13.22 -11.92
C THR A 91 13.14 14.41 -11.13
N THR A 92 11.90 14.32 -10.67
CA THR A 92 11.31 15.22 -9.69
C THR A 92 10.78 14.42 -8.53
N SER A 93 11.28 14.69 -7.32
CA SER A 93 10.70 14.14 -6.09
C SER A 93 9.74 15.14 -5.46
N HIS A 94 8.69 14.59 -4.89
CA HIS A 94 7.68 15.30 -4.12
C HIS A 94 7.59 14.65 -2.75
N VAL A 95 7.55 15.48 -1.71
CA VAL A 95 7.36 15.04 -0.32
C VAL A 95 6.33 15.95 0.31
N MET A 96 5.28 15.36 0.84
CA MET A 96 4.21 16.03 1.60
C MET A 96 4.21 15.45 3.01
N GLU A 97 4.23 16.33 4.00
CA GLU A 97 4.02 15.99 5.41
C GLU A 97 2.66 16.49 5.83
N PHE A 98 1.93 15.67 6.58
CA PHE A 98 0.57 15.95 7.02
C PHE A 98 0.51 16.19 8.53
N GLU A 99 -0.51 16.92 8.98
CA GLU A 99 -0.91 16.96 10.38
C GLU A 99 -1.06 15.52 10.90
N GLY A 100 -0.55 15.27 12.11
CA GLY A 100 -0.50 13.92 12.69
C GLY A 100 0.75 13.09 12.31
N GLY A 101 1.63 13.61 11.45
CA GLY A 101 2.95 13.02 11.16
C GLY A 101 2.99 12.07 9.96
N GLY A 102 1.88 11.93 9.23
CA GLY A 102 1.85 11.18 7.98
C GLY A 102 2.74 11.81 6.93
N VAL A 103 3.37 10.97 6.11
CA VAL A 103 4.22 11.44 5.01
C VAL A 103 3.87 10.66 3.74
N PHE A 104 3.64 11.39 2.66
CA PHE A 104 3.54 10.85 1.31
C PHE A 104 4.68 11.41 0.46
N ALA A 105 5.41 10.51 -0.20
CA ALA A 105 6.44 10.89 -1.13
C ALA A 105 6.30 10.12 -2.44
N TYR A 106 6.67 10.76 -3.55
CA TYR A 106 6.76 10.09 -4.84
C TYR A 106 7.85 10.69 -5.71
N LEU A 107 8.38 9.87 -6.61
CA LEU A 107 9.40 10.23 -7.59
C LEU A 107 8.83 10.10 -8.99
N GLN A 108 8.95 11.15 -9.77
CA GLN A 108 8.65 11.17 -11.20
C GLN A 108 9.94 11.12 -12.01
N ASP A 109 9.92 10.42 -13.13
CA ASP A 109 10.96 10.53 -14.16
C ASP A 109 10.80 11.81 -15.00
N GLY A 110 11.74 12.06 -15.91
CA GLY A 110 11.76 13.23 -16.79
C GLY A 110 10.59 13.29 -17.79
N GLN A 111 9.78 12.23 -17.90
CA GLN A 111 8.55 12.20 -18.70
C GLN A 111 7.29 12.40 -17.85
N GLY A 112 7.45 12.61 -16.53
CA GLY A 112 6.35 12.79 -15.59
C GLY A 112 5.70 11.48 -15.12
N LYS A 113 6.27 10.32 -15.47
CA LYS A 113 5.78 9.03 -14.97
C LYS A 113 6.23 8.84 -13.53
N VAL A 114 5.32 8.46 -12.64
CA VAL A 114 5.66 8.06 -11.27
C VAL A 114 6.39 6.72 -11.31
N ILE A 115 7.61 6.68 -10.78
CA ILE A 115 8.47 5.48 -10.75
C ILE A 115 8.59 4.89 -9.35
N GLU A 116 8.45 5.71 -8.31
CA GLU A 116 8.46 5.26 -6.91
C GLU A 116 7.46 6.08 -6.08
N MET A 117 6.88 5.44 -5.05
CA MET A 117 6.06 6.09 -4.03
C MET A 117 6.36 5.50 -2.65
N ALA A 118 6.21 6.32 -1.61
CA ALA A 118 6.31 5.89 -0.24
C ALA A 118 5.25 6.56 0.64
N LEU A 119 4.69 5.79 1.58
CA LEU A 119 3.79 6.27 2.64
C LEU A 119 4.34 5.82 3.99
N ARG A 120 4.27 6.68 5.00
CA ARG A 120 4.66 6.36 6.39
C ARG A 120 3.97 7.27 7.38
N GLY A 121 4.16 6.99 8.67
CA GLY A 121 3.66 7.86 9.75
C GLY A 121 2.13 7.92 9.82
N GLY A 122 1.45 6.88 9.35
CA GLY A 122 -0.01 6.82 9.30
C GLY A 122 -0.65 7.34 8.01
N ALA A 123 0.12 7.93 7.08
CA ALA A 123 -0.42 8.20 5.75
C ALA A 123 -0.78 6.89 5.04
N TYR A 124 -1.92 6.87 4.34
CA TYR A 124 -2.36 5.70 3.58
C TYR A 124 -3.00 6.14 2.27
N MET A 125 -3.27 5.17 1.39
CA MET A 125 -3.90 5.43 0.10
C MET A 125 -5.01 4.44 -0.21
N LYS A 126 -6.01 4.91 -0.96
CA LYS A 126 -6.96 4.06 -1.69
C LYS A 126 -6.64 4.19 -3.18
N ALA A 127 -6.58 3.06 -3.87
CA ALA A 127 -6.25 2.98 -5.29
C ALA A 127 -7.37 2.25 -6.04
N ASP A 128 -7.72 2.74 -7.23
CA ASP A 128 -8.56 1.98 -8.16
C ASP A 128 -7.72 1.25 -9.24
N TRP A 129 -8.38 0.37 -9.98
CA TRP A 129 -7.77 -0.39 -11.08
C TRP A 129 -7.37 0.47 -12.29
N SER A 130 -7.77 1.74 -12.32
CA SER A 130 -7.43 2.70 -13.38
C SER A 130 -6.19 3.54 -13.04
N GLY A 131 -5.56 3.29 -11.89
CA GLY A 131 -4.39 4.03 -11.42
C GLY A 131 -4.74 5.39 -10.84
N ASN A 132 -5.98 5.62 -10.42
CA ASN A 132 -6.32 6.81 -9.63
C ASN A 132 -6.08 6.51 -8.15
N LEU A 133 -5.25 7.35 -7.53
CA LEU A 133 -4.87 7.25 -6.13
C LEU A 133 -5.49 8.40 -5.36
N ARG A 134 -6.05 8.09 -4.19
CA ARG A 134 -6.45 9.07 -3.18
C ARG A 134 -5.60 8.86 -1.93
N ILE A 135 -4.87 9.90 -1.54
CA ILE A 135 -3.94 9.90 -0.41
C ILE A 135 -4.60 10.58 0.78
N PHE A 136 -4.46 9.96 1.94
CA PHE A 136 -4.99 10.45 3.21
C PHE A 136 -3.83 10.69 4.17
N GLY A 137 -3.84 11.84 4.85
CA GLY A 137 -2.74 12.26 5.73
C GLY A 137 -2.61 11.46 7.02
N CYS A 138 -3.70 10.85 7.49
CA CYS A 138 -3.74 9.97 8.65
C CYS A 138 -4.65 8.78 8.36
N ALA A 139 -4.33 7.61 8.92
CA ALA A 139 -5.16 6.42 8.85
C ALA A 139 -6.50 6.71 9.54
N PRO A 140 -7.62 6.21 9.02
CA PRO A 140 -8.88 6.38 9.73
C PRO A 140 -8.76 5.62 11.05
N ASP A 141 -9.26 6.21 12.13
CA ASP A 141 -9.48 5.45 13.36
C ASP A 141 -10.38 4.27 13.00
N THR A 142 -9.88 3.05 13.16
CA THR A 142 -10.55 1.81 12.76
C THR A 142 -11.91 1.62 13.47
N ASP A 143 -12.13 2.33 14.58
CA ASP A 143 -13.41 2.36 15.30
C ASP A 143 -14.47 3.28 14.64
N ALA A 144 -14.07 4.22 13.77
CA ALA A 144 -14.98 5.17 13.13
C ALA A 144 -15.62 4.63 11.85
N GLU A 145 -14.96 3.73 11.11
CA GLU A 145 -15.53 3.11 9.89
C GLU A 145 -16.60 2.04 10.19
N ALA A 146 -16.62 1.45 11.40
CA ALA A 146 -17.66 0.49 11.80
C ALA A 146 -19.03 1.15 12.09
N ALA A 147 -19.09 2.48 12.21
CA ALA A 147 -20.33 3.20 12.52
C ALA A 147 -21.19 3.52 11.28
N HIS A 148 -20.69 3.25 10.07
CA HIS A 148 -21.33 3.62 8.81
C HIS A 148 -21.44 2.50 7.77
N ALA A 149 -21.19 1.25 8.15
CA ALA A 149 -21.42 0.07 7.32
C ALA A 149 -22.77 -0.61 7.62
#